data_AF-A0A5C7Q7K6-F1
#
_entry.id   AF-A0A5C7Q7K6-F1
#
_cell.length_a   1.000
_cell.length_b   1.000
_cell.length_c   1.000
_cell.angle_alpha   90.00
_cell.angle_beta   90.00
_cell.angle_gamma   90.00
#
_symmetry.space_group_name_H-M   'P 1'
#
loop_
_entity.id
_entity.type
_entity.pdbx_description
1 polymer ?
#
loop_
_entity_poly.entity_id
_entity_poly.type
_entity_poly.pdbx_seq_one_letter_code
_entity_poly.pdbx_strand_id
1 'polypeptide(L)'
;MNIAKASAEDLEAALSLLGLLDTVSGGYYPSDPDSDCENDPLRFDEDDRAHLDQLWKRLKRCLDMSPGFQGRVIFGGVTMMDPRNRIIDEHADVLKLHPRLLEAAAASAEERPSALQSWTDGPPPVRDDGGLVIVELAADAKVDGQEHFSLPIIASRWSSKMKTTGSAHRIDYESVVRHIDIAG
;
A
#
# COMPACT_ATOMS: atom_id res chain seq x y z
N MET A 1 6.56 -17.54 -15.75
CA MET A 1 7.74 -17.47 -14.86
C MET A 1 7.31 -16.74 -13.60
N ASN A 2 7.73 -17.19 -12.42
CA ASN A 2 7.42 -16.52 -11.16
C ASN A 2 8.61 -15.63 -10.77
N ILE A 3 8.34 -14.35 -10.51
CA ILE A 3 9.35 -13.35 -10.12
C ILE A 3 9.06 -12.91 -8.68
N ALA A 4 10.10 -12.78 -7.87
CA ALA A 4 9.97 -12.25 -6.52
C ALA A 4 9.49 -10.79 -6.57
N LYS A 5 8.52 -10.44 -5.71
CA LYS A 5 8.03 -9.07 -5.58
C LYS A 5 9.17 -8.14 -5.15
N ALA A 6 9.28 -6.98 -5.81
CA ALA A 6 10.19 -5.93 -5.38
C ALA A 6 9.78 -5.37 -4.01
N SER A 7 10.76 -5.21 -3.11
CA SER A 7 10.58 -4.50 -1.83
C SER A 7 10.48 -2.98 -2.07
N ALA A 8 10.18 -2.22 -1.01
CA ALA A 8 10.24 -0.75 -1.09
C ALA A 8 11.67 -0.26 -1.39
N GLU A 9 12.68 -0.84 -0.73
CA GLU A 9 14.10 -0.57 -0.96
C GLU A 9 14.53 -0.87 -2.41
N ASP A 10 13.98 -1.92 -3.02
CA ASP A 10 14.23 -2.22 -4.44
C ASP A 10 13.74 -1.11 -5.36
N LEU A 11 12.57 -0.54 -5.06
CA LEU A 11 11.97 0.53 -5.87
C LEU A 11 12.77 1.82 -5.71
N GLU A 12 13.23 2.15 -4.51
CA GLU A 12 14.10 3.30 -4.26
C GLU A 12 15.45 3.17 -4.98
N ALA A 13 16.07 1.98 -4.94
CA ALA A 13 17.30 1.70 -5.67
C ALA A 13 17.09 1.80 -7.20
N ALA A 14 15.95 1.31 -7.70
CA ALA A 14 15.60 1.41 -9.12
C ALA A 14 15.39 2.86 -9.58
N LEU A 15 14.70 3.68 -8.79
CA LEU A 15 14.51 5.10 -9.10
C LEU A 15 15.84 5.86 -9.07
N SER A 16 16.72 5.53 -8.12
CA SER A 16 18.07 6.11 -8.06
C SER A 16 18.91 5.74 -9.28
N LEU A 17 18.84 4.49 -9.74
CA LEU A 17 19.50 4.06 -10.97
C LEU A 17 18.89 4.76 -12.20
N LEU A 18 17.57 4.87 -12.29
CA LEU A 18 16.90 5.57 -13.39
C LEU A 18 17.37 7.01 -13.48
N GLY A 19 17.42 7.75 -12.37
CA GLY A 19 17.91 9.13 -12.37
C GLY A 19 19.36 9.26 -12.82
N LEU A 20 20.23 8.30 -12.46
CA LEU A 20 21.61 8.25 -12.96
C LEU A 20 21.65 8.02 -14.49
N LEU A 21 20.84 7.10 -15.01
CA LEU A 21 20.76 6.81 -16.44
C LEU A 21 20.21 8.02 -17.23
N ASP A 22 19.20 8.71 -16.70
CA ASP A 22 18.65 9.92 -17.29
C ASP A 22 19.70 11.05 -17.33
N THR A 23 20.50 11.19 -16.26
CA THR A 23 21.59 12.18 -16.20
C THR A 23 22.61 11.96 -17.31
N VAL A 24 23.10 10.73 -17.44
CA VAL A 24 24.13 10.39 -18.44
C VAL A 24 23.56 10.41 -19.85
N SER A 25 22.34 9.90 -20.07
CA SER A 25 21.69 9.94 -21.39
C SER A 25 21.40 11.36 -21.86
N GLY A 26 21.18 12.30 -20.93
CA GLY A 26 21.11 13.74 -21.21
C GLY A 26 22.47 14.41 -21.47
N GLY A 27 23.58 13.66 -21.38
CA GLY A 27 24.94 14.15 -21.55
C GLY A 27 25.47 14.97 -20.38
N TYR A 28 24.87 14.85 -19.19
CA TYR A 28 25.29 15.56 -17.98
C TYR A 28 26.23 14.69 -17.16
N TYR A 29 27.18 15.35 -16.50
CA TYR A 29 28.10 14.69 -15.59
C TYR A 29 27.34 14.08 -14.40
N PRO A 30 27.65 12.84 -14.00
CA PRO A 30 26.94 12.15 -12.91
C PRO A 30 27.46 12.60 -11.53
N SER A 31 27.21 13.87 -11.19
CA SER A 31 27.52 14.43 -9.88
C SER A 31 26.88 13.64 -8.75
N ASP A 32 27.52 13.70 -7.59
CA ASP A 32 26.93 13.16 -6.37
C ASP A 32 25.92 14.19 -5.82
N PRO A 33 24.61 13.89 -5.76
CA PRO A 33 23.58 14.83 -5.31
C PRO A 33 23.74 15.22 -3.83
N ASP A 34 24.50 14.44 -3.06
CA ASP A 34 24.81 14.73 -1.66
C ASP A 34 26.15 15.48 -1.50
N SER A 35 26.83 15.79 -2.59
CA SER A 35 28.11 16.50 -2.58
C SER A 35 27.96 17.90 -3.15
N ASP A 36 28.26 18.91 -2.34
CA ASP A 36 28.38 20.31 -2.77
C ASP A 36 29.73 20.55 -3.48
N CYS A 37 30.05 19.73 -4.49
CA CYS A 37 31.29 19.90 -5.24
C CYS A 37 31.12 21.00 -6.28
N GLU A 38 31.49 22.24 -5.91
CA GLU A 38 31.44 23.40 -6.83
C GLU A 38 32.30 23.24 -8.10
N ASN A 39 33.19 22.24 -8.13
CA ASN A 39 34.10 21.98 -9.25
C ASN A 39 33.66 20.81 -10.13
N ASP A 40 32.47 20.24 -9.92
CA ASP A 40 31.99 19.18 -10.79
C ASP A 40 31.77 19.72 -12.22
N PRO A 41 32.23 18.99 -13.25
CA PRO A 41 31.92 19.30 -14.64
C PRO A 41 30.41 19.33 -14.86
N LEU A 42 29.94 20.19 -15.77
CA LEU A 42 28.53 20.17 -16.16
C LEU A 42 28.22 18.99 -17.11
N ARG A 43 29.18 18.66 -17.99
CA ARG A 43 29.00 17.69 -19.07
C ARG A 43 29.79 16.42 -18.82
N PHE A 44 29.17 15.30 -19.14
CA PHE A 44 29.85 14.03 -19.17
C PHE A 44 30.76 13.95 -20.39
N ASP A 45 31.90 13.29 -20.20
CA ASP A 45 32.91 13.05 -21.24
C ASP A 45 33.26 11.57 -21.11
N GLU A 46 32.96 10.79 -22.14
CA GLU A 46 33.15 9.35 -22.14
C GLU A 46 34.62 8.94 -22.37
N ASP A 47 35.45 9.86 -22.88
CA ASP A 47 36.87 9.66 -23.08
C ASP A 47 37.69 10.07 -21.83
N ASP A 48 37.08 10.82 -20.89
CA ASP A 48 37.72 11.19 -19.62
C ASP A 48 37.62 10.06 -18.58
N ARG A 49 38.78 9.57 -18.14
CA ARG A 49 38.90 8.50 -17.16
C ARG A 49 38.26 8.84 -15.81
N ALA A 50 38.38 10.08 -15.33
CA ALA A 50 37.81 10.51 -14.06
C ALA A 50 36.28 10.54 -14.12
N HIS A 51 35.71 10.95 -15.27
CA HIS A 51 34.27 10.93 -15.50
C HIS A 51 33.73 9.50 -15.47
N LEU A 52 34.41 8.56 -16.15
CA LEU A 52 34.07 7.14 -16.11
C LEU A 52 34.15 6.54 -14.70
N ASP A 53 35.19 6.90 -13.93
CA ASP A 53 35.33 6.45 -12.55
C ASP A 53 34.20 6.99 -11.65
N GLN A 54 33.77 8.24 -11.86
CA GLN A 54 32.62 8.81 -11.16
C GLN A 54 31.32 8.07 -11.52
N LEU A 55 31.07 7.85 -12.81
CA LEU A 55 29.91 7.07 -13.25
C LEU A 55 29.88 5.69 -12.60
N TRP A 56 31.02 4.99 -12.58
CA TRP A 56 31.14 3.68 -11.93
C TRP A 56 30.84 3.75 -10.43
N LYS A 57 31.36 4.76 -9.70
CA LYS A 57 31.06 4.95 -8.27
C LYS A 57 29.55 5.13 -8.04
N ARG A 58 28.89 5.96 -8.85
CA ARG A 58 27.44 6.22 -8.75
C ARG A 58 26.64 4.96 -9.05
N LEU A 59 26.98 4.25 -10.14
CA LEU A 59 26.34 3.00 -10.51
C LEU A 59 26.49 1.93 -9.41
N LYS A 60 27.71 1.78 -8.89
CA LYS A 60 27.99 0.85 -7.80
C LYS A 60 27.17 1.19 -6.55
N ARG A 61 27.05 2.48 -6.19
CA ARG A 61 26.22 2.90 -5.07
C ARG A 61 24.76 2.47 -5.26
N CYS A 62 24.18 2.68 -6.45
CA CYS A 62 22.82 2.22 -6.75
C CYS A 62 22.68 0.69 -6.60
N LEU A 63 23.64 -0.08 -7.11
CA LEU A 63 23.62 -1.55 -7.03
C LEU A 63 23.79 -2.07 -5.58
N ASP A 64 24.51 -1.34 -4.74
CA ASP A 64 24.73 -1.69 -3.34
C ASP A 64 23.53 -1.35 -2.44
N MET A 65 22.63 -0.44 -2.86
CA MET A 65 21.43 -0.07 -2.09
C MET A 65 20.51 -1.26 -1.82
N SER A 66 20.24 -2.08 -2.85
CA SER A 66 19.48 -3.32 -2.71
C SER A 66 19.94 -4.37 -3.71
N PRO A 67 20.77 -5.34 -3.31
CA PRO A 67 21.31 -6.33 -4.25
C PRO A 67 20.24 -7.09 -5.05
N GLY A 68 20.37 -7.02 -6.37
CA GLY A 68 19.47 -7.70 -7.32
C GLY A 68 18.12 -7.01 -7.53
N PHE A 69 17.93 -5.78 -7.05
CA PHE A 69 16.68 -5.02 -7.25
C PHE A 69 16.27 -4.97 -8.72
N GLN A 70 17.25 -4.78 -9.62
CA GLN A 70 17.00 -4.60 -11.05
C GLN A 70 16.32 -5.83 -11.66
N GLY A 71 16.65 -7.03 -11.18
CA GLY A 71 15.99 -8.25 -11.61
C GLY A 71 14.52 -8.27 -11.19
N ARG A 72 14.24 -7.95 -9.92
CA ARG A 72 12.87 -7.93 -9.38
C ARG A 72 12.01 -6.85 -10.03
N VAL A 73 12.56 -5.65 -10.21
CA VAL A 73 11.84 -4.51 -10.78
C VAL A 73 11.64 -4.68 -12.29
N ILE A 74 12.71 -4.93 -13.05
CA ILE A 74 12.63 -5.02 -14.53
C ILE A 74 11.86 -6.27 -14.94
N PHE A 75 12.21 -7.47 -14.43
CA PHE A 75 11.44 -8.67 -14.78
C PHE A 75 10.04 -8.64 -14.18
N GLY A 76 9.83 -7.99 -13.03
CA GLY A 76 8.50 -7.75 -12.46
C GLY A 76 7.64 -6.93 -13.40
N GLY A 77 8.16 -5.81 -13.92
CA GLY A 77 7.49 -4.98 -14.92
C GLY A 77 7.21 -5.74 -16.21
N VAL A 78 8.21 -6.41 -16.80
CA VAL A 78 8.03 -7.22 -18.01
C VAL A 78 6.98 -8.31 -17.82
N THR A 79 6.98 -8.98 -16.67
CA THR A 79 5.99 -10.01 -16.34
C THR A 79 4.60 -9.39 -16.19
N MET A 80 4.48 -8.24 -15.54
CA MET A 80 3.20 -7.54 -15.37
C MET A 80 2.61 -7.09 -16.72
N MET A 81 3.46 -6.67 -17.66
CA MET A 81 3.07 -6.19 -19.00
C MET A 81 2.87 -7.31 -20.03
N ASP A 82 3.22 -8.56 -19.73
CA ASP A 82 3.04 -9.68 -20.64
C ASP A 82 1.53 -9.99 -20.83
N PRO A 83 0.98 -9.90 -22.06
CA PRO A 83 -0.46 -10.09 -22.31
C PRO A 83 -0.93 -11.50 -21.92
N ARG A 84 -0.02 -12.49 -21.89
CA ARG A 84 -0.35 -13.85 -21.44
C ARG A 84 -0.74 -13.91 -19.97
N ASN A 85 -0.25 -12.98 -19.15
CA ASN A 85 -0.55 -12.93 -17.73
C ASN A 85 -1.87 -12.20 -17.43
N ARG A 86 -2.38 -11.40 -18.37
CA ARG A 86 -3.66 -10.68 -18.27
C ARG A 86 -3.80 -9.91 -16.94
N ILE A 87 -2.73 -9.21 -16.56
CA ILE A 87 -2.68 -8.34 -15.38
C ILE A 87 -3.00 -6.90 -15.78
N ILE A 88 -2.29 -6.38 -16.78
CA ILE A 88 -2.52 -5.06 -17.38
C ILE A 88 -3.33 -5.23 -18.67
N ASP A 89 -4.18 -4.26 -18.96
CA ASP A 89 -4.94 -4.16 -20.20
C ASP A 89 -3.99 -3.84 -21.38
N GLU A 90 -3.81 -4.81 -22.27
CA GLU A 90 -2.96 -4.72 -23.45
C GLU A 90 -3.49 -3.77 -24.54
N HIS A 91 -4.75 -3.35 -24.44
CA HIS A 91 -5.38 -2.41 -25.37
C HIS A 91 -5.44 -0.98 -24.84
N ALA A 92 -5.00 -0.75 -23.59
CA ALA A 92 -4.96 0.58 -23.00
C ALA A 92 -3.63 1.29 -23.29
N ASP A 93 -3.72 2.58 -23.62
CA ASP A 93 -2.52 3.43 -23.82
C ASP A 93 -1.81 3.80 -22.50
N VAL A 94 -2.34 3.33 -21.36
CA VAL A 94 -1.83 3.60 -20.02
C VAL A 94 -1.95 2.34 -19.16
N LEU A 95 -1.18 2.28 -18.07
CA LEU A 95 -1.25 1.15 -17.13
C LEU A 95 -2.63 1.08 -16.45
N LYS A 96 -3.48 0.15 -16.91
CA LYS A 96 -4.78 -0.18 -16.32
C LYS A 96 -4.87 -1.68 -16.07
N LEU A 97 -5.62 -2.08 -15.04
CA LEU A 97 -5.89 -3.49 -14.80
C LEU A 97 -6.69 -4.09 -15.96
N HIS A 98 -6.34 -5.31 -16.37
CA HIS A 98 -7.05 -6.05 -17.40
C HIS A 98 -8.53 -6.25 -17.01
N PRO A 99 -9.51 -6.09 -17.93
CA PRO A 99 -10.94 -6.16 -17.64
C PRO A 99 -11.37 -7.39 -16.81
N ARG A 100 -10.84 -8.57 -17.14
CA ARG A 100 -11.00 -9.82 -16.37
C ARG A 100 -10.80 -9.66 -14.85
N LEU A 101 -9.80 -8.89 -14.40
CA LEU A 101 -9.53 -8.69 -12.98
C LEU A 101 -10.58 -7.77 -12.33
N LEU A 102 -11.10 -6.79 -13.07
CA LEU A 102 -12.18 -5.91 -12.63
C LEU A 102 -13.50 -6.68 -12.51
N GLU A 103 -13.81 -7.51 -13.51
CA GLU A 103 -14.97 -8.41 -13.51
C GLU A 103 -14.92 -9.39 -12.33
N ALA A 104 -13.77 -10.03 -12.10
CA ALA A 104 -13.59 -10.94 -10.98
C ALA A 104 -13.74 -10.22 -9.62
N ALA A 105 -13.24 -8.98 -9.51
CA ALA A 105 -13.41 -8.17 -8.30
C ALA A 105 -14.87 -7.77 -8.07
N ALA A 106 -15.61 -7.43 -9.13
CA ALA A 106 -17.03 -7.10 -9.06
C ALA A 106 -17.88 -8.32 -8.69
N ALA A 107 -17.66 -9.47 -9.33
CA ALA A 107 -18.32 -10.72 -8.98
C ALA A 107 -18.03 -11.12 -7.52
N SER A 108 -16.79 -10.97 -7.06
CA SER A 108 -16.43 -11.22 -5.65
C SER A 108 -17.06 -10.23 -4.67
N ALA A 109 -17.42 -9.02 -5.13
CA ALA A 109 -18.13 -8.03 -4.32
C ALA A 109 -19.64 -8.33 -4.25
N GLU A 110 -20.22 -8.89 -5.31
CA GLU A 110 -21.61 -9.40 -5.34
C GLU A 110 -21.76 -10.72 -4.56
N GLU A 111 -20.76 -11.62 -4.66
CA GLU A 111 -20.72 -12.91 -3.95
C GLU A 111 -20.24 -12.81 -2.51
N ARG A 112 -19.71 -11.66 -2.07
CA ARG A 112 -19.66 -11.35 -0.65
C ARG A 112 -21.04 -10.81 -0.31
N PRO A 113 -21.99 -11.64 0.21
CA PRO A 113 -23.04 -11.05 0.99
C PRO A 113 -22.32 -10.20 2.02
N SER A 114 -22.67 -8.92 2.05
CA SER A 114 -22.40 -8.10 3.22
C SER A 114 -22.73 -8.99 4.41
N ALA A 115 -21.74 -9.39 5.21
CA ALA A 115 -21.99 -10.21 6.40
C ALA A 115 -22.97 -9.49 7.36
N LEU A 116 -23.25 -8.21 7.08
CA LEU A 116 -24.21 -7.32 7.70
C LEU A 116 -25.62 -7.30 7.05
N GLN A 117 -25.83 -7.81 5.83
CA GLN A 117 -27.14 -7.75 5.15
C GLN A 117 -28.09 -8.90 5.53
N SER A 118 -27.57 -10.01 6.06
CA SER A 118 -28.38 -11.17 6.48
C SER A 118 -28.44 -11.35 8.01
N TRP A 119 -28.06 -10.31 8.76
CA TRP A 119 -28.10 -10.32 10.22
C TRP A 119 -29.45 -9.77 10.70
N THR A 120 -30.42 -10.67 10.80
CA THR A 120 -31.67 -10.47 11.57
C THR A 120 -31.46 -11.04 12.97
N ASP A 121 -31.78 -10.22 13.99
CA ASP A 121 -31.69 -10.49 15.43
C ASP A 121 -31.42 -11.94 15.84
N GLY A 122 -30.19 -12.13 16.33
CA GLY A 122 -29.72 -13.33 17.00
C GLY A 122 -28.40 -13.03 17.73
N PRO A 123 -27.91 -13.92 18.60
CA PRO A 123 -26.63 -13.73 19.28
C PRO A 123 -25.45 -13.79 18.30
N PRO A 124 -24.45 -12.89 18.38
CA PRO A 124 -23.33 -12.79 17.42
C PRO A 124 -22.62 -14.13 17.23
N PRO A 125 -22.04 -14.41 16.04
CA PRO A 125 -21.21 -15.58 15.90
C PRO A 125 -19.99 -15.37 16.81
N VAL A 126 -20.01 -16.01 17.97
CA VAL A 126 -18.84 -16.20 18.81
C VAL A 126 -17.94 -17.12 17.99
N ARG A 127 -17.02 -16.56 17.21
CA ARG A 127 -15.83 -17.32 16.88
C ARG A 127 -15.11 -17.59 18.20
N ASP A 128 -14.60 -18.80 18.37
CA ASP A 128 -13.90 -19.25 19.59
C ASP A 128 -12.66 -18.39 19.96
N ASP A 129 -12.34 -17.35 19.18
CA ASP A 129 -11.28 -16.37 19.41
C ASP A 129 -11.75 -15.00 19.97
N GLY A 130 -13.06 -14.77 20.13
CA GLY A 130 -13.62 -13.67 20.95
C GLY A 130 -13.38 -12.24 20.43
N GLY A 131 -13.21 -12.02 19.12
CA GLY A 131 -12.88 -10.71 18.57
C GLY A 131 -13.95 -10.09 17.68
N LEU A 132 -14.71 -9.12 18.23
CA LEU A 132 -15.61 -8.14 17.58
C LEU A 132 -17.12 -8.47 17.62
N VAL A 133 -17.91 -7.49 18.08
CA VAL A 133 -19.39 -7.49 18.09
C VAL A 133 -19.88 -6.18 17.49
N ILE A 134 -20.97 -6.21 16.71
CA ILE A 134 -21.68 -4.99 16.28
C ILE A 134 -22.77 -4.71 17.31
N VAL A 135 -22.80 -3.49 17.82
CA VAL A 135 -23.75 -3.06 18.84
C VAL A 135 -24.48 -1.81 18.40
N GLU A 136 -25.76 -1.72 18.79
CA GLU A 136 -26.51 -0.47 18.76
C GLU A 136 -26.40 0.20 20.14
N LEU A 137 -26.19 1.51 20.13
CA LEU A 137 -26.20 2.29 21.37
C LEU A 137 -27.65 2.63 21.75
N ALA A 138 -27.93 2.64 23.05
CA ALA A 138 -29.18 3.19 23.56
C ALA A 138 -29.39 4.63 23.08
N ALA A 139 -30.65 5.03 22.88
CA ALA A 139 -31.01 6.32 22.29
C ALA A 139 -30.49 7.54 23.07
N ASP A 140 -30.17 7.38 24.35
CA ASP A 140 -29.64 8.40 25.27
C ASP A 140 -28.14 8.25 25.57
N ALA A 141 -27.46 7.30 24.92
CA ALA A 141 -26.04 7.05 25.15
C ALA A 141 -25.17 8.24 24.72
N LYS A 142 -24.37 8.75 25.66
CA LYS A 142 -23.35 9.77 25.40
C LYS A 142 -21.98 9.15 25.55
N VAL A 143 -21.18 9.28 24.51
CA VAL A 143 -19.81 8.78 24.49
C VAL A 143 -18.87 9.98 24.33
N ASP A 144 -17.97 10.19 25.29
CA ASP A 144 -17.11 11.38 25.38
C ASP A 144 -17.87 12.73 25.26
N GLY A 145 -19.11 12.76 25.76
CA GLY A 145 -19.98 13.95 25.72
C GLY A 145 -20.61 14.24 24.35
N GLN A 146 -20.39 13.38 23.35
CA GLN A 146 -21.03 13.46 22.03
C GLN A 146 -22.21 12.48 21.93
N GLU A 147 -23.27 12.92 21.26
CA GLU A 147 -24.44 12.11 20.96
C GLU A 147 -24.19 11.32 19.68
N HIS A 148 -24.10 10.00 19.80
CA HIS A 148 -23.89 9.10 18.67
C HIS A 148 -25.23 8.44 18.31
N PHE A 149 -26.08 9.19 17.62
CA PHE A 149 -27.39 8.70 17.21
C PHE A 149 -27.27 7.55 16.19
N SER A 150 -27.84 6.39 16.55
CA SER A 150 -28.30 5.30 15.66
C SER A 150 -27.30 4.74 14.63
N LEU A 151 -26.00 4.88 14.85
CA LEU A 151 -24.99 4.25 13.99
C LEU A 151 -24.51 2.92 14.61
N PRO A 152 -24.44 1.82 13.84
CA PRO A 152 -23.88 0.57 14.33
C PRO A 152 -22.39 0.74 14.64
N ILE A 153 -21.99 0.35 15.85
CA ILE A 153 -20.59 0.43 16.31
C ILE A 153 -19.99 -0.96 16.35
N ILE A 154 -18.73 -1.08 15.93
CA ILE A 154 -17.95 -2.31 16.09
C ILE A 154 -17.16 -2.22 17.40
N ALA A 155 -17.49 -3.08 18.37
CA ALA A 155 -16.83 -3.20 19.66
C ALA A 155 -15.91 -4.42 19.70
N SER A 156 -14.63 -4.23 20.06
CA SER A 156 -13.71 -5.33 20.34
C SER A 156 -13.60 -5.54 21.85
N ARG A 157 -13.56 -6.80 22.30
CA ARG A 157 -13.33 -7.16 23.70
C ARG A 157 -11.83 -7.20 24.07
N TRP A 158 -10.95 -7.26 23.07
CA TRP A 158 -9.49 -7.42 23.26
C TRP A 158 -8.73 -6.10 23.28
N SER A 159 -9.15 -5.17 22.45
CA SER A 159 -8.74 -3.78 22.61
C SER A 159 -9.84 -3.11 23.38
N SER A 160 -9.52 -2.47 24.50
CA SER A 160 -10.36 -1.47 25.18
C SER A 160 -10.65 -0.27 24.26
N LYS A 161 -11.07 -0.54 23.02
CA LYS A 161 -11.12 0.36 21.86
C LYS A 161 -12.24 -0.15 20.96
N MET A 162 -13.23 0.69 20.74
CA MET A 162 -14.22 0.49 19.67
C MET A 162 -13.80 1.24 18.40
N LYS A 163 -14.35 0.85 17.25
CA LYS A 163 -14.26 1.61 16.00
C LYS A 163 -15.67 1.84 15.47
N THR A 164 -16.09 3.10 15.31
CA THR A 164 -17.35 3.41 14.63
C THR A 164 -17.14 3.39 13.11
N THR A 165 -18.22 3.15 12.37
CA THR A 165 -18.22 2.96 10.91
C THR A 165 -17.99 4.27 10.12
N GLY A 166 -18.08 5.44 10.76
CA GLY A 166 -17.87 6.75 10.12
C GLY A 166 -16.51 7.41 10.40
N SER A 167 -15.89 7.12 11.53
CA SER A 167 -14.60 7.69 11.94
C SER A 167 -14.07 6.93 13.15
N ALA A 168 -12.82 6.45 13.11
CA ALA A 168 -12.25 5.66 14.20
C ALA A 168 -11.95 6.54 15.44
N HIS A 169 -12.97 6.94 16.18
CA HIS A 169 -12.81 7.57 17.48
C HIS A 169 -12.32 6.52 18.49
N ARG A 170 -11.29 6.88 19.26
CA ARG A 170 -10.74 6.03 20.31
C ARG A 170 -11.60 6.19 21.55
N ILE A 171 -12.48 5.24 21.78
CA ILE A 171 -13.33 5.20 22.98
C ILE A 171 -13.00 3.94 23.77
N ASP A 172 -12.85 4.09 25.09
CA ASP A 172 -12.58 3.00 26.01
C ASP A 172 -13.78 2.05 26.19
N TYR A 173 -13.54 0.74 26.25
CA TYR A 173 -14.60 -0.28 26.31
C TYR A 173 -15.42 -0.20 27.60
N GLU A 174 -14.77 0.03 28.75
CA GLU A 174 -15.45 0.13 30.05
C GLU A 174 -16.37 1.35 30.13
N SER A 175 -16.06 2.38 29.35
CA SER A 175 -16.88 3.60 29.27
C SER A 175 -18.18 3.38 28.48
N VAL A 176 -18.26 2.33 27.65
CA VAL A 176 -19.43 2.09 26.79
C VAL A 176 -20.20 0.83 27.14
N VAL A 177 -19.57 -0.17 27.75
CA VAL A 177 -20.25 -1.43 28.12
C VAL A 177 -21.53 -1.25 28.95
N ARG A 178 -21.63 -0.16 29.71
CA ARG A 178 -22.81 0.20 30.53
C ARG A 178 -23.97 0.80 29.72
N HIS A 179 -23.73 1.16 28.47
CA HIS A 179 -24.66 1.81 27.54
C HIS A 179 -24.91 0.97 26.27
N ILE A 180 -24.36 -0.24 26.22
CA ILE A 180 -24.63 -1.22 25.18
C ILE A 180 -25.88 -1.99 25.57
N ASP A 181 -26.91 -1.93 24.72
CA ASP A 181 -28.02 -2.87 24.84
C ASP A 181 -27.67 -4.12 24.04
N ILE A 182 -27.49 -5.24 24.74
CA ILE A 182 -27.29 -6.53 24.08
C ILE A 182 -28.68 -7.11 23.92
N ALA A 183 -29.25 -7.02 22.71
CA ALA A 183 -30.50 -7.70 22.39
C ALA A 183 -30.36 -9.19 22.73
N GLY A 184 -31.16 -9.64 23.70
CA GLY A 184 -31.15 -11.01 24.23
C GLY A 184 -31.82 -12.02 23.32
#